data_AF-A0A964ZF34-F1
#
_entry.id   AF-A0A964ZF34-F1
#
_cell.length_a   1.000
_cell.length_b   1.000
_cell.length_c   1.000
_cell.angle_alpha   90.00
_cell.angle_beta   90.00
_cell.angle_gamma   90.00
#
_symmetry.space_group_name_H-M   'P 1'
#
loop_
_entity.id
_entity.type
_entity.pdbx_description
1 polymer ?
#
loop_
_entity_poly.entity_id
_entity_poly.type
_entity_poly.pdbx_seq_one_letter_code
_entity_poly.pdbx_strand_id
1 'polypeptide(L)'
;MTNKDGHGSHASVDSHGSRMAKMRLRAIIGAHASDASAAVSSESSESFGVLAKTEPSEFGVAVGLVVDDVAWVLVTDRYARSLGPALMWALRNKAKALKLFSPEGAGDLARISTHFDFAIEVFDFDVAGAARVAMPKIVEKIEVSVADEMFAEFIRSAGADVVREHGVISGEVCGLE
;
A
#
# COMPACT_ATOMS: atom_id res chain seq x y z
N MET A 1 3.61 -6.81 -48.97
CA MET A 1 5.00 -7.31 -48.81
C MET A 1 5.88 -6.06 -48.86
N THR A 2 6.55 -5.58 -47.83
CA THR A 2 7.12 -6.18 -46.61
C THR A 2 7.10 -5.15 -45.47
N ASN A 3 7.02 -5.67 -44.24
CA ASN A 3 6.92 -4.94 -42.97
C ASN A 3 8.22 -5.15 -42.17
N LYS A 4 8.53 -4.21 -41.27
CA LYS A 4 9.53 -4.26 -40.16
C LYS A 4 11.01 -4.29 -40.61
N ASP A 5 11.94 -3.54 -40.03
CA ASP A 5 12.26 -3.45 -38.60
C ASP A 5 12.73 -2.05 -38.17
N GLY A 6 12.31 -1.67 -36.97
CA GLY A 6 12.82 -0.53 -36.23
C GLY A 6 12.49 -0.72 -34.76
N HIS A 7 13.18 -1.67 -34.12
CA HIS A 7 13.18 -1.84 -32.67
C HIS A 7 13.82 -0.60 -32.02
N GLY A 8 12.98 0.40 -31.74
CA GLY A 8 13.31 1.48 -30.83
C GLY A 8 13.20 0.97 -29.40
N SER A 9 14.33 0.54 -28.84
CA SER A 9 14.51 0.34 -27.39
C SER A 9 14.14 1.65 -26.68
N HIS A 10 12.94 1.72 -26.09
CA HIS A 10 12.56 2.78 -25.17
C HIS A 10 13.39 2.63 -23.89
N ALA A 11 14.60 3.17 -23.90
CA ALA A 11 15.31 3.48 -22.66
C ALA A 11 14.46 4.50 -21.91
N SER A 12 13.77 4.03 -20.85
CA SER A 12 13.09 4.89 -19.89
C SER A 12 14.08 5.93 -19.39
N VAL A 13 13.85 7.20 -19.70
CA VAL A 13 14.65 8.29 -19.12
C VAL A 13 14.29 8.35 -17.64
N ASP A 14 15.10 7.69 -16.83
CA ASP A 14 14.94 7.63 -15.38
C ASP A 14 14.92 9.06 -14.81
N SER A 15 13.73 9.50 -14.38
CA SER A 15 13.56 10.85 -13.84
C SER A 15 14.38 11.02 -12.55
N HIS A 16 14.77 12.26 -12.23
CA HIS A 16 15.48 12.54 -10.98
C HIS A 16 14.69 12.03 -9.74
N GLY A 17 13.36 12.19 -9.78
CA GLY A 17 12.46 11.68 -8.73
C GLY A 17 12.50 10.17 -8.59
N SER A 18 12.47 9.44 -9.72
CA SER A 18 12.62 7.97 -9.72
C SER A 18 13.95 7.53 -9.11
N ARG A 19 15.07 8.12 -9.56
CA ARG A 19 16.41 7.77 -9.04
C ARG A 19 16.51 8.00 -7.53
N MET A 20 15.93 9.09 -7.04
CA MET A 20 15.90 9.39 -5.60
C MET A 20 15.02 8.40 -4.82
N ALA A 21 13.86 8.01 -5.35
CA ALA A 21 13.00 7.01 -4.73
C ALA A 21 13.68 5.64 -4.62
N LYS A 22 14.33 5.19 -5.71
CA LYS A 22 15.10 3.92 -5.71
C LYS A 22 16.24 3.95 -4.69
N MET A 23 16.96 5.07 -4.58
CA MET A 23 18.03 5.25 -3.60
C MET A 23 17.49 5.22 -2.16
N ARG A 24 16.37 5.91 -1.90
CA ARG A 24 15.71 5.92 -0.58
C ARG A 24 15.23 4.53 -0.17
N LEU A 25 14.60 3.79 -1.07
CA LEU A 25 14.15 2.43 -0.77
C LEU A 25 15.33 1.54 -0.34
N ARG A 26 16.47 1.62 -1.03
CA ARG A 26 17.68 0.89 -0.63
C ARG A 26 18.18 1.29 0.75
N ALA A 27 18.19 2.58 1.07
CA ALA A 27 18.61 3.07 2.38
C ALA A 27 17.71 2.55 3.51
N ILE A 28 16.38 2.55 3.30
CA ILE A 28 15.40 1.99 4.24
C ILE A 28 15.68 0.51 4.51
N ILE A 29 15.87 -0.28 3.45
CA ILE A 29 16.12 -1.72 3.60
C ILE A 29 17.45 -1.97 4.32
N GLY A 30 18.49 -1.19 4.01
CA GLY A 30 19.78 -1.25 4.68
C GLY A 30 19.68 -0.95 6.18
N ALA A 31 18.95 0.09 6.57
CA ALA A 31 18.73 0.45 7.97
C ALA A 31 17.96 -0.64 8.74
N HIS A 32 16.94 -1.22 8.13
CA HIS A 32 16.20 -2.34 8.74
C HIS A 32 17.05 -3.60 8.92
N ALA A 33 17.97 -3.88 7.98
CA ALA A 33 18.88 -5.02 8.10
C ALA A 33 19.91 -4.83 9.23
N SER A 34 20.41 -3.60 9.44
CA SER A 34 21.34 -3.31 10.54
C SER A 34 20.69 -3.47 11.91
N ASP A 35 19.44 -3.01 12.07
CA ASP A 35 18.68 -3.14 13.32
C ASP A 35 18.41 -4.61 13.67
N ALA A 36 18.13 -5.45 12.65
CA ALA A 36 17.95 -6.88 12.84
C ALA A 36 19.27 -7.61 13.20
N SER A 37 20.41 -7.20 12.61
CA SER A 37 21.71 -7.83 12.88
C SER A 37 22.27 -7.51 14.27
N ALA A 38 21.87 -6.37 14.87
CA ALA A 38 22.19 -6.05 16.26
C ALA A 38 21.54 -7.04 17.26
N ALA A 39 20.50 -7.78 16.84
CA ALA A 39 19.79 -8.76 17.65
C ALA A 39 20.23 -10.23 17.41
N VAL A 40 20.92 -10.55 16.30
CA VAL A 40 21.33 -11.92 15.96
C VAL A 40 22.73 -11.95 15.32
N SER A 41 23.70 -12.52 16.03
CA SER A 41 25.06 -12.71 15.55
C SER A 41 25.15 -13.98 14.67
N SER A 42 25.13 -13.87 13.34
CA SER A 42 25.97 -14.65 12.39
C SER A 42 25.50 -14.72 10.91
N GLU A 43 24.31 -14.26 10.52
CA GLU A 43 23.79 -14.45 9.14
C GLU A 43 23.81 -13.20 8.22
N SER A 44 24.31 -12.06 8.70
CA SER A 44 24.11 -10.73 8.09
C SER A 44 24.97 -10.40 6.85
N SER A 45 25.92 -11.26 6.46
CA SER A 45 26.84 -10.96 5.33
C SER A 45 26.31 -11.36 3.95
N GLU A 46 25.45 -12.39 3.84
CA GLU A 46 24.91 -12.81 2.54
C GLU A 46 23.76 -11.92 2.05
N SER A 47 22.88 -11.48 2.95
CA SER A 47 21.73 -10.62 2.65
C SER A 47 22.13 -9.22 2.15
N PHE A 48 23.24 -8.67 2.65
CA PHE A 48 23.79 -7.39 2.15
C PHE A 48 24.35 -7.51 0.73
N GLY A 49 24.94 -8.66 0.38
CA GLY A 49 25.43 -8.95 -0.97
C GLY A 49 24.31 -9.13 -2.01
N VAL A 50 23.13 -9.60 -1.58
CA VAL A 50 21.92 -9.70 -2.42
C VAL A 50 21.33 -8.31 -2.70
N LEU A 51 21.26 -7.42 -1.71
CA LEU A 51 20.77 -6.04 -1.87
C LEU A 51 21.57 -5.24 -2.90
N ALA A 52 22.89 -5.47 -2.98
CA ALA A 52 23.75 -4.80 -3.95
C ALA A 52 23.52 -5.27 -5.40
N LYS A 53 22.97 -6.47 -5.61
CA LYS A 53 22.76 -7.08 -6.94
C LYS A 53 21.35 -6.87 -7.48
N THR A 54 20.38 -6.57 -6.63
CA THR A 54 18.97 -6.46 -7.04
C THR A 54 18.59 -4.99 -7.27
N GLU A 55 17.98 -4.70 -8.42
CA GLU A 55 17.53 -3.35 -8.77
C GLU A 55 16.06 -3.12 -8.40
N PRO A 56 15.74 -2.01 -7.69
CA PRO A 56 14.36 -1.60 -7.49
C PRO A 56 13.65 -1.35 -8.82
N SER A 57 12.45 -1.91 -8.96
CA SER A 57 11.59 -1.69 -10.12
C SER A 57 10.54 -0.63 -9.83
N GLU A 58 10.21 0.18 -10.84
CA GLU A 58 9.07 1.10 -10.79
C GLU A 58 7.78 0.40 -11.18
N PHE A 59 6.68 0.78 -10.53
CA PHE A 59 5.34 0.38 -10.93
C PHE A 59 4.32 1.44 -10.48
N GLY A 60 3.55 1.97 -11.43
CA GLY A 60 2.59 3.03 -11.14
C GLY A 60 3.27 4.25 -10.51
N VAL A 61 2.96 4.51 -9.23
CA VAL A 61 3.48 5.63 -8.43
C VAL A 61 4.30 5.14 -7.23
N ALA A 62 5.02 4.04 -7.41
CA ALA A 62 5.84 3.43 -6.38
C ALA A 62 7.10 2.78 -6.96
N VAL A 63 8.07 2.56 -6.09
CA VAL A 63 9.26 1.73 -6.35
C VAL A 63 9.24 0.54 -5.41
N GLY A 64 9.63 -0.62 -5.91
CA GLY A 64 9.63 -1.86 -5.14
C GLY A 64 10.87 -2.71 -5.34
N LEU A 65 11.27 -3.42 -4.29
CA LEU A 65 12.36 -4.39 -4.28
C LEU A 65 11.93 -5.62 -3.48
N VAL A 66 12.20 -6.83 -3.98
CA VAL A 66 12.01 -8.06 -3.21
C VAL A 66 13.34 -8.52 -2.64
N VAL A 67 13.37 -8.77 -1.32
CA VAL A 67 14.54 -9.22 -0.57
C VAL A 67 14.04 -10.25 0.45
N ASP A 68 14.65 -11.43 0.45
CA ASP A 68 14.30 -12.54 1.36
C ASP A 68 12.79 -12.85 1.38
N ASP A 69 12.18 -12.97 0.19
CA ASP A 69 10.73 -13.16 -0.03
C ASP A 69 9.83 -12.02 0.51
N VAL A 70 10.38 -10.89 0.95
CA VAL A 70 9.63 -9.72 1.40
C VAL A 70 9.65 -8.64 0.32
N ALA A 71 8.46 -8.18 -0.07
CA ALA A 71 8.31 -7.01 -0.95
C ALA A 71 8.44 -5.72 -0.12
N TRP A 72 9.44 -4.91 -0.44
CA TRP A 72 9.64 -3.59 0.14
C TRP A 72 9.21 -2.54 -0.87
N VAL A 73 8.22 -1.71 -0.53
CA VAL A 73 7.61 -0.76 -1.46
C VAL A 73 7.60 0.63 -0.88
N LEU A 74 8.19 1.60 -1.58
CA LEU A 74 8.10 3.02 -1.26
C LEU A 74 7.12 3.71 -2.21
N VAL A 75 6.07 4.30 -1.64
CA VAL A 75 5.05 5.06 -2.36
C VAL A 75 5.55 6.48 -2.59
N THR A 76 5.41 6.99 -3.82
CA THR A 76 5.87 8.34 -4.19
C THR A 76 4.74 9.31 -4.49
N ASP A 77 3.51 8.81 -4.69
CA ASP A 77 2.30 9.62 -4.92
C ASP A 77 1.03 8.77 -4.70
N ARG A 78 -0.15 9.39 -4.75
CA ARG A 78 -1.49 8.77 -4.59
C ARG A 78 -1.58 7.85 -3.37
N TYR A 79 -1.00 8.31 -2.27
CA TYR A 79 -0.78 7.55 -1.05
C TYR A 79 -2.02 6.76 -0.58
N ALA A 80 -3.19 7.40 -0.52
CA ALA A 80 -4.45 6.79 -0.09
C ALA A 80 -4.93 5.60 -0.94
N ARG A 81 -4.43 5.43 -2.17
CA ARG A 81 -4.82 4.36 -3.11
C ARG A 81 -3.66 3.43 -3.47
N SER A 82 -2.57 3.48 -2.70
CA SER A 82 -1.33 2.77 -3.02
C SER A 82 -1.31 1.29 -2.62
N LEU A 83 -2.12 0.87 -1.63
CA LEU A 83 -2.10 -0.49 -1.09
C LEU A 83 -2.41 -1.56 -2.14
N GLY A 84 -3.48 -1.38 -2.92
CA GLY A 84 -3.87 -2.35 -3.95
C GLY A 84 -2.78 -2.62 -4.99
N PRO A 85 -2.24 -1.58 -5.66
CA PRO A 85 -1.11 -1.73 -6.57
C PRO A 85 0.13 -2.36 -5.92
N ALA A 86 0.47 -1.98 -4.69
CA ALA A 86 1.62 -2.54 -3.97
C ALA A 86 1.43 -4.03 -3.67
N LEU A 87 0.26 -4.43 -3.18
CA LEU A 87 -0.09 -5.82 -2.92
C LEU A 87 -0.06 -6.65 -4.21
N MET A 88 -0.66 -6.15 -5.29
CA MET A 88 -0.62 -6.83 -6.58
C MET A 88 0.80 -6.99 -7.13
N TRP A 89 1.64 -5.98 -6.96
CA TRP A 89 3.05 -6.06 -7.35
C TRP A 89 3.79 -7.10 -6.50
N ALA A 90 3.59 -7.13 -5.18
CA ALA A 90 4.19 -8.12 -4.28
C ALA A 90 3.81 -9.56 -4.68
N LEU A 91 2.51 -9.81 -4.92
CA LEU A 91 2.00 -11.11 -5.35
C LEU A 91 2.60 -11.56 -6.70
N ARG A 92 2.70 -10.66 -7.68
CA ARG A 92 3.32 -10.96 -8.98
C ARG A 92 4.79 -11.33 -8.86
N ASN A 93 5.49 -10.74 -7.89
CA ASN A 93 6.87 -11.06 -7.58
C ASN A 93 7.02 -12.23 -6.59
N LYS A 94 5.93 -12.96 -6.29
CA LYS A 94 5.91 -14.13 -5.41
C LYS A 94 6.43 -13.85 -3.99
N ALA A 95 6.32 -12.60 -3.53
CA ALA A 95 6.64 -12.26 -2.16
C ALA A 95 5.64 -12.90 -1.19
N LYS A 96 6.09 -13.21 0.02
CA LYS A 96 5.29 -13.76 1.12
C LYS A 96 4.78 -12.70 2.09
N ALA A 97 5.39 -11.52 2.07
CA ALA A 97 4.98 -10.37 2.86
C ALA A 97 5.24 -9.06 2.12
N LEU A 98 4.55 -8.00 2.54
CA LEU A 98 4.69 -6.64 2.02
C LEU A 98 5.03 -5.68 3.17
N LYS A 99 6.11 -4.92 3.00
CA LYS A 99 6.44 -3.73 3.80
C LYS A 99 6.20 -2.48 2.95
N LEU A 100 5.17 -1.71 3.31
CA LEU A 100 4.72 -0.54 2.57
C LEU A 100 5.10 0.75 3.29
N PHE A 101 5.90 1.60 2.66
CA PHE A 101 6.35 2.88 3.20
C PHE A 101 5.58 4.01 2.52
N SER A 102 4.85 4.79 3.31
CA SER A 102 4.07 5.92 2.82
C SER A 102 4.25 7.13 3.73
N PRO A 103 4.69 8.29 3.21
CA PRO A 103 4.82 9.52 3.99
C PRO A 103 3.49 10.18 4.35
N GLU A 104 2.40 9.76 3.69
CA GLU A 104 1.06 10.27 3.94
C GLU A 104 0.06 9.11 4.02
N GLY A 105 -1.01 9.28 4.80
CA GLY A 105 -2.10 8.30 4.87
C GLY A 105 -1.72 6.93 5.42
N ALA A 106 -0.55 6.78 6.07
CA ALA A 106 -0.05 5.49 6.55
C ALA A 106 -1.02 4.78 7.52
N GLY A 107 -1.68 5.54 8.42
CA GLY A 107 -2.68 4.96 9.33
C GLY A 107 -3.93 4.44 8.63
N ASP A 108 -4.39 5.11 7.57
CA ASP A 108 -5.52 4.63 6.75
C ASP A 108 -5.12 3.36 5.98
N LEU A 109 -3.93 3.33 5.40
CA LEU A 109 -3.38 2.15 4.74
C LEU A 109 -3.21 0.98 5.71
N ALA A 110 -2.71 1.23 6.93
CA ALA A 110 -2.55 0.24 7.99
C ALA A 110 -3.90 -0.32 8.48
N ARG A 111 -4.95 0.49 8.50
CA ARG A 111 -6.30 -0.01 8.78
C ARG A 111 -6.81 -0.86 7.62
N ILE A 112 -6.67 -0.42 6.38
CA ILE A 112 -7.17 -1.16 5.22
C ILE A 112 -6.43 -2.50 5.08
N SER A 113 -5.14 -2.56 5.43
CA SER A 113 -4.35 -3.79 5.35
C SER A 113 -4.83 -4.90 6.28
N THR A 114 -5.58 -4.60 7.35
CA THR A 114 -6.12 -5.63 8.26
C THR A 114 -7.22 -6.49 7.62
N HIS A 115 -7.77 -6.06 6.48
CA HIS A 115 -8.77 -6.81 5.73
C HIS A 115 -8.18 -7.85 4.76
N PHE A 116 -6.86 -8.02 4.75
CA PHE A 116 -6.18 -8.99 3.88
C PHE A 116 -5.51 -10.09 4.69
N ASP A 117 -5.61 -11.33 4.20
CA ASP A 117 -4.88 -12.47 4.79
C ASP A 117 -3.38 -12.45 4.44
N PHE A 118 -2.97 -11.61 3.49
CA PHE A 118 -1.57 -11.42 3.13
C PHE A 118 -0.84 -10.62 4.22
N ALA A 119 0.38 -11.03 4.58
CA ALA A 119 1.16 -10.34 5.61
C ALA A 119 1.59 -8.95 5.11
N ILE A 120 0.99 -7.89 5.66
CA ILE A 120 1.25 -6.50 5.27
C ILE A 120 1.61 -5.69 6.51
N GLU A 121 2.78 -5.05 6.48
CA GLU A 121 3.22 -4.09 7.48
C GLU A 121 3.34 -2.72 6.81
N VAL A 122 2.66 -1.72 7.37
CA VAL A 122 2.67 -0.35 6.85
C VAL A 122 3.53 0.52 7.75
N PHE A 123 4.36 1.33 7.14
CA PHE A 123 5.27 2.25 7.80
C PHE A 123 4.93 3.69 7.44
N ASP A 124 4.81 4.52 8.46
CA ASP A 124 4.91 5.96 8.33
C ASP A 124 6.39 6.31 8.11
N PHE A 125 6.66 7.02 7.02
CA PHE A 125 8.00 7.36 6.58
C PHE A 125 8.18 8.88 6.62
N ASP A 126 8.99 9.36 7.55
CA ASP A 126 9.23 10.80 7.68
C ASP A 126 10.30 11.30 6.70
N VAL A 127 10.35 12.63 6.53
CA VAL A 127 11.27 13.31 5.61
C VAL A 127 12.74 13.15 6.03
N ALA A 128 13.00 12.84 7.30
CA ALA A 128 14.33 12.56 7.84
C ALA A 128 14.79 11.12 7.56
N GLY A 129 13.93 10.30 6.97
CA GLY A 129 14.24 8.92 6.58
C GLY A 129 13.96 7.89 7.67
N ALA A 130 13.37 8.29 8.80
CA ALA A 130 12.97 7.35 9.83
C ALA A 130 11.63 6.70 9.44
N ALA A 131 11.61 5.36 9.45
CA ALA A 131 10.40 4.58 9.26
C ALA A 131 9.89 4.08 10.62
N ARG A 132 8.59 4.26 10.89
CA ARG A 132 7.93 3.71 12.08
C ARG A 132 6.71 2.92 11.65
N VAL A 133 6.43 1.80 12.32
CA VAL A 133 5.22 1.02 12.06
C VAL A 133 4.00 1.92 12.29
N ALA A 134 3.15 2.03 11.28
CA ALA A 134 1.95 2.86 11.32
C ALA A 134 0.87 2.18 12.18
N MET A 135 0.28 2.94 13.09
CA MET A 135 -0.89 2.49 13.83
C MET A 135 -2.13 2.60 12.95
N PRO A 136 -2.97 1.53 12.86
CA PRO A 136 -4.25 1.59 12.17
C PRO A 136 -5.07 2.77 12.68
N LYS A 137 -5.46 3.66 11.76
CA LYS A 137 -6.28 4.82 12.11
C LYS A 137 -7.64 4.34 12.59
N ILE A 138 -8.03 4.74 13.79
CA ILE A 138 -9.38 4.49 14.29
C ILE A 138 -10.34 5.42 13.53
N VAL A 139 -11.37 4.83 12.92
CA VAL A 139 -12.46 5.58 12.31
C VAL A 139 -13.63 5.55 13.28
N GLU A 140 -14.03 6.71 13.76
CA GLU A 140 -15.21 6.84 14.59
C GLU A 140 -16.43 6.39 13.79
N LYS A 141 -17.26 5.57 14.42
CA LYS A 141 -18.54 5.21 13.85
C LYS A 141 -19.42 6.46 13.89
N ILE A 142 -19.77 6.97 12.72
CA ILE A 142 -20.74 8.05 12.59
C ILE A 142 -22.12 7.44 12.86
N GLU A 143 -22.78 7.92 13.90
CA GLU A 143 -24.14 7.53 14.21
C GLU A 143 -25.13 8.28 13.31
N VAL A 144 -26.24 7.63 12.98
CA VAL A 144 -27.33 8.26 12.24
C VAL A 144 -27.95 9.33 13.14
N SER A 145 -28.15 10.53 12.60
CA SER A 145 -28.72 11.62 13.39
C SER A 145 -30.19 11.37 13.71
N VAL A 146 -30.70 11.96 14.79
CA VAL A 146 -32.13 11.92 15.12
C VAL A 146 -32.99 12.48 13.98
N ALA A 147 -32.50 13.49 13.26
CA ALA A 147 -33.19 14.06 12.11
C ALA A 147 -33.28 13.06 10.94
N ASP A 148 -32.21 12.31 10.68
CA ASP A 148 -32.19 11.27 9.64
C ASP A 148 -33.13 10.11 10.00
N GLU A 149 -33.17 9.72 11.28
CA GLU A 149 -34.10 8.68 11.76
C GLU A 149 -35.58 9.02 11.51
N MET A 150 -35.93 10.31 11.40
CA MET A 150 -37.30 10.71 11.05
C MET A 150 -37.74 10.22 9.66
N PHE A 151 -36.80 9.88 8.77
CA PHE A 151 -37.11 9.34 7.44
C PHE A 151 -37.30 7.81 7.44
N ALA A 152 -37.02 7.11 8.54
CA ALA A 152 -37.07 5.65 8.60
C ALA A 152 -38.47 5.10 8.27
N GLU A 153 -39.51 5.71 8.85
CA GLU A 153 -40.89 5.29 8.62
C GLU A 153 -41.33 5.59 7.18
N PHE A 154 -40.93 6.75 6.65
CA PHE A 154 -41.17 7.11 5.25
C PHE A 154 -40.58 6.07 4.29
N ILE A 155 -39.29 5.72 4.44
CA ILE A 155 -38.60 4.70 3.65
C ILE A 155 -39.34 3.35 3.75
N ARG A 156 -39.72 2.93 4.96
CA ARG A 156 -40.44 1.67 5.17
C ARG A 156 -41.82 1.66 4.51
N SER A 157 -42.55 2.78 4.60
CA SER A 157 -43.87 2.93 3.97
C SER A 157 -43.81 2.93 2.43
N ALA A 158 -42.65 3.30 1.86
CA ALA A 158 -42.39 3.17 0.43
C ALA A 158 -42.08 1.72 0.00
N GLY A 159 -42.04 0.77 0.95
CA GLY A 159 -41.81 -0.65 0.68
C GLY A 159 -40.34 -1.06 0.65
N ALA A 160 -39.43 -0.21 1.16
CA ALA A 160 -38.00 -0.49 1.22
C ALA A 160 -37.56 -0.91 2.63
N ASP A 161 -36.50 -1.74 2.69
CA ASP A 161 -35.82 -2.11 3.92
C ASP A 161 -34.88 -0.97 4.35
N VAL A 162 -34.97 -0.58 5.62
CA VAL A 162 -34.24 0.58 6.14
C VAL A 162 -32.85 0.18 6.63
N VAL A 163 -31.82 0.66 5.96
CA VAL A 163 -30.41 0.44 6.28
C VAL A 163 -29.79 1.68 6.92
N ARG A 164 -28.89 1.47 7.90
CA ARG A 164 -28.23 2.52 8.69
C ARG A 164 -26.74 2.31 8.65
N GLU A 165 -26.05 3.05 7.80
CA GLU A 165 -24.62 2.86 7.58
C GLU A 165 -23.92 4.20 7.40
N HIS A 166 -22.74 4.32 8.00
CA HIS A 166 -21.87 5.49 7.84
C HIS A 166 -22.56 6.83 8.19
N GLY A 167 -23.48 6.83 9.16
CA GLY A 167 -24.27 8.01 9.55
C GLY A 167 -25.42 8.34 8.59
N VAL A 168 -25.69 7.50 7.60
CA VAL A 168 -26.74 7.68 6.59
C VAL A 168 -27.84 6.64 6.81
N ILE A 169 -29.08 7.05 6.55
CA ILE A 169 -30.23 6.16 6.43
C ILE A 169 -30.57 5.98 4.94
N SER A 170 -30.69 4.73 4.49
CA SER A 170 -31.02 4.38 3.11
C SER A 170 -32.15 3.35 3.06
N GLY A 171 -32.80 3.25 1.90
CA GLY A 171 -33.79 2.21 1.61
C GLY A 171 -33.24 1.24 0.56
N GLU A 172 -33.27 -0.05 0.87
CA GLU A 172 -32.92 -1.12 -0.07
C GLU A 172 -34.18 -1.86 -0.52
N VAL A 173 -34.25 -2.24 -1.79
CA VAL A 173 -35.36 -3.03 -2.35
C VAL A 173 -34.74 -4.17 -3.14
N CYS A 174 -34.99 -5.41 -2.71
CA CYS A 174 -34.49 -6.59 -3.40
C CYS A 174 -34.96 -6.60 -4.87
N GLY A 175 -34.02 -6.73 -5.81
CA GLY A 175 -34.29 -6.85 -7.25
C GLY A 175 -34.09 -5.57 -8.07
N LEU A 176 -33.40 -4.56 -7.52
CA LEU A 176 -32.92 -3.39 -8.25
C LEU A 176 -31.39 -3.37 -8.44
N GLU A 177 -30.69 -4.34 -7.85
CA GLU A 177 -29.27 -4.62 -8.03
C GLU A 177 -28.91 -5.39 -9.32
#